data_AF-A0A972WUN4-F1
#
_entry.id   AF-A0A972WUN4-F1
#
_cell.length_a   1.000
_cell.length_b   1.000
_cell.length_c   1.000
_cell.angle_alpha   90.00
_cell.angle_beta   90.00
_cell.angle_gamma   90.00
#
_symmetry.space_group_name_H-M   'P 1'
#
loop_
_entity.id
_entity.type
_entity.pdbx_description
1 polymer ?
#
loop_
_entity_poly.entity_id
_entity_poly.type
_entity_poly.pdbx_seq_one_letter_code
_entity_poly.pdbx_strand_id
1 'polypeptide(L)'
;MRLPRADTAAAMAVALQVSLDWLMGLTGDEQQGADILEHAPEISPRSRSPEDENLRRWYLEASGYKIRYIPSDLPDPVKIDEIVAFEYREDEAQRTDQAIRRTRDRLDYARQPETDVEIVSSVQGLREFAYGHGIWEQLPVDIRRRQLAHIADLVDELYPSLRWFLYDASVVYAAPTTIFGPKRAALYVGNMYFVFTTTEHIRVLTRRFDDLIRLAVVQAHEIPSFARDLIATLDRSIR
;
A
#
# COMPACT_ATOMS: atom_id res chain seq x y z
N MET A 1 53.10 14.74 -11.16
CA MET A 1 52.23 13.61 -10.72
C MET A 1 52.20 12.60 -11.86
N ARG A 2 52.48 11.31 -11.63
CA ARG A 2 52.30 10.26 -12.66
C ARG A 2 50.85 9.81 -12.63
N LEU A 3 50.18 9.84 -13.79
CA LEU A 3 48.81 9.33 -13.92
C LEU A 3 48.79 7.81 -13.63
N PRO A 4 47.76 7.31 -12.92
CA PRO A 4 47.56 5.87 -12.77
C PRO A 4 47.43 5.20 -14.15
N ARG A 5 47.80 3.91 -14.24
CA ARG A 5 47.63 3.15 -15.49
C ARG A 5 46.14 3.11 -15.87
N ALA A 6 45.84 3.24 -17.16
CA ALA A 6 44.46 3.32 -17.68
C ALA A 6 43.60 2.14 -17.19
N ASP A 7 44.17 0.94 -17.11
CA ASP A 7 43.48 -0.26 -16.62
C ASP A 7 43.06 -0.15 -15.15
N THR A 8 43.86 0.53 -14.32
CA THR A 8 43.53 0.76 -12.91
C THR A 8 42.40 1.77 -12.76
N ALA A 9 42.41 2.84 -13.56
CA ALA A 9 41.32 3.81 -13.57
C ALA A 9 40.00 3.18 -14.06
N ALA A 10 40.06 2.34 -15.10
CA ALA A 10 38.89 1.60 -15.59
C ALA A 10 38.35 0.61 -14.54
N ALA A 11 39.23 -0.13 -13.86
CA ALA A 11 38.82 -1.06 -12.80
C ALA A 11 38.17 -0.32 -11.61
N MET A 12 38.68 0.86 -11.25
CA MET A 12 38.08 1.70 -10.22
C MET A 12 36.73 2.27 -10.65
N ALA A 13 36.58 2.70 -11.91
CA ALA A 13 35.32 3.20 -12.45
C ALA A 13 34.22 2.12 -12.39
N VAL A 14 34.55 0.87 -12.77
CA VAL A 14 33.65 -0.27 -12.65
C VAL A 14 33.30 -0.59 -11.20
N ALA A 15 34.30 -0.62 -10.31
CA ALA A 15 34.08 -0.91 -8.89
C ALA A 15 33.21 0.15 -8.19
N LEU A 16 33.34 1.42 -8.61
CA LEU A 16 32.59 2.55 -8.07
C LEU A 16 31.29 2.84 -8.82
N GLN A 17 30.99 2.09 -9.88
CA GLN A 17 29.80 2.26 -10.74
C GLN A 17 29.67 3.69 -11.31
N VAL A 18 30.80 4.30 -11.69
CA VAL A 18 30.87 5.62 -12.32
C VAL A 18 31.52 5.52 -13.70
N SER A 19 31.32 6.52 -14.56
CA SER A 19 32.03 6.57 -15.84
C SER A 19 33.52 6.87 -15.64
N LEU A 20 34.36 6.34 -16.54
CA LEU A 20 35.80 6.61 -16.50
C LEU A 20 36.09 8.10 -16.70
N ASP A 21 35.30 8.77 -17.53
CA ASP A 21 35.44 10.19 -17.79
C ASP A 21 35.08 11.04 -16.56
N TRP A 22 34.10 10.62 -15.75
CA TRP A 22 33.76 11.25 -14.47
C TRP A 22 34.86 11.03 -13.43
N LEU A 23 35.37 9.79 -13.33
CA LEU A 23 36.46 9.44 -12.40
C LEU A 23 37.73 10.24 -12.69
N MET A 24 37.97 10.55 -13.96
CA MET A 24 39.12 11.33 -14.41
C MET A 24 38.86 12.84 -14.42
N GLY A 25 37.66 13.29 -14.03
CA GLY A 25 37.26 14.70 -14.04
C GLY A 25 37.25 15.34 -15.44
N LEU A 26 37.12 14.52 -16.48
CA LEU A 26 37.12 14.94 -17.89
C LEU A 26 35.71 15.31 -18.38
N THR A 27 34.68 14.90 -17.64
CA THR A 27 33.30 15.36 -17.82
C THR A 27 32.93 16.27 -16.65
N GLY A 28 32.69 17.54 -16.96
CA GLY A 28 32.04 18.49 -16.04
C GLY A 28 30.52 18.49 -16.22
N ASP A 29 29.91 17.35 -16.52
CA ASP A 29 28.48 17.28 -16.86
C ASP A 29 27.62 17.05 -15.62
N GLU A 30 27.00 18.14 -15.16
CA GLU A 30 25.88 18.16 -14.22
C GLU A 30 24.72 17.24 -14.68
N GLN A 31 24.68 16.85 -15.96
CA GLN A 31 23.63 16.05 -16.58
C GLN A 31 23.50 14.61 -16.04
N GLN A 32 24.58 13.91 -15.67
CA GLN A 32 24.44 12.55 -15.08
C GLN A 32 23.94 12.59 -13.63
N GLY A 33 24.30 13.63 -12.87
CA GLY A 33 23.75 13.85 -11.53
C GLY A 33 22.28 14.29 -11.60
N ALA A 34 21.93 15.16 -12.56
CA ALA A 34 20.56 15.61 -12.80
C ALA A 34 19.65 14.47 -13.25
N ASP A 35 20.09 13.58 -14.15
CA ASP A 35 19.28 12.45 -14.62
C ASP A 35 19.00 11.45 -13.49
N ILE A 36 19.98 11.20 -12.60
CA ILE A 36 19.79 10.39 -11.39
C ILE A 36 18.82 11.06 -10.41
N LEU A 37 18.87 12.39 -10.27
CA LEU A 37 17.97 13.16 -9.42
C LEU A 37 16.54 13.25 -10.00
N GLU A 38 16.37 13.33 -11.31
CA GLU A 38 15.07 13.34 -11.99
C GLU A 38 14.32 12.02 -11.85
N HIS A 39 15.05 10.92 -11.69
CA HIS A 39 14.48 9.59 -11.47
C HIS A 39 14.42 9.19 -9.99
N ALA A 40 14.96 10.01 -9.08
CA ALA A 40 14.96 9.68 -7.65
C ALA A 40 13.53 9.76 -7.08
N PRO A 41 13.12 8.80 -6.23
CA PRO A 41 11.86 8.93 -5.51
C PRO A 41 11.87 10.14 -4.59
N GLU A 42 10.79 10.92 -4.62
CA GLU A 42 10.61 12.01 -3.66
C GLU A 42 10.30 11.43 -2.28
N ILE A 43 11.00 11.92 -1.25
CA ILE A 43 10.69 11.57 0.14
C ILE A 43 9.64 12.54 0.64
N SER A 44 8.43 12.03 0.88
CA SER A 44 7.33 12.82 1.43
C SER A 44 7.11 12.43 2.89
N PRO A 45 7.17 13.37 3.84
CA PRO A 45 6.86 13.06 5.23
C PRO A 45 5.40 12.58 5.32
N ARG A 46 5.18 11.45 5.99
CA ARG A 46 3.85 11.03 6.39
C ARG A 46 3.56 11.74 7.70
N SER A 47 2.58 12.63 7.68
CA SER A 47 2.08 13.14 8.94
C SER A 47 1.51 11.97 9.74
N ARG A 48 1.92 11.84 11.01
CA ARG A 48 1.16 11.04 11.98
C ARG A 48 -0.19 11.70 12.32
N SER A 49 -0.40 12.94 11.86
CA SER A 49 -1.73 13.54 11.86
C SER A 49 -2.66 12.70 10.98
N PRO A 50 -3.91 12.47 11.42
CA PRO A 50 -4.96 11.87 10.59
C PRO A 50 -5.13 12.57 9.22
N GLU A 51 -4.76 13.85 9.15
CA GLU A 51 -4.68 14.66 7.94
C GLU A 51 -3.34 14.42 7.20
N ASP A 52 -3.22 13.25 6.56
CA ASP A 52 -2.23 13.10 5.50
C ASP A 52 -2.74 13.84 4.25
N GLU A 53 -2.55 15.16 4.25
CA GLU A 53 -3.01 16.08 3.22
C GLU A 53 -2.46 15.71 1.83
N ASN A 54 -1.27 15.10 1.78
CA ASN A 54 -0.71 14.57 0.55
C ASN A 54 -1.58 13.43 0.01
N LEU A 55 -1.87 12.43 0.85
CA LEU A 55 -2.72 11.31 0.45
C LEU A 55 -4.11 11.79 0.02
N ARG A 56 -4.72 12.75 0.74
CA ARG A 56 -6.01 13.32 0.33
C ARG A 56 -5.95 13.96 -1.07
N ARG A 57 -4.96 14.82 -1.33
CA ARG A 57 -4.75 15.44 -2.66
C ARG A 57 -4.53 14.39 -3.74
N TRP A 58 -3.73 13.36 -3.47
CA TRP A 58 -3.38 12.36 -4.47
C TRP A 58 -4.58 11.54 -4.94
N TYR A 59 -5.51 11.22 -4.04
CA TYR A 59 -6.77 10.57 -4.44
C TYR A 59 -7.65 11.48 -5.31
N LEU A 60 -7.74 12.77 -4.99
CA LEU A 60 -8.48 13.74 -5.82
C LEU A 60 -7.88 13.88 -7.21
N GLU A 61 -6.55 14.01 -7.30
CA GLU A 61 -5.83 14.12 -8.57
C GLU A 61 -5.94 12.86 -9.43
N ALA A 62 -6.16 11.70 -8.80
CA ALA A 62 -6.33 10.42 -9.45
C ALA A 62 -7.80 10.07 -9.75
N SER A 63 -8.74 10.99 -9.53
CA SER A 63 -10.14 10.76 -9.88
C SER A 63 -10.31 10.36 -11.36
N GLY A 64 -11.16 9.36 -11.60
CA GLY A 64 -11.35 8.73 -12.91
C GLY A 64 -10.25 7.75 -13.33
N TYR A 65 -9.19 7.58 -12.54
CA TYR A 65 -8.19 6.53 -12.74
C TYR A 65 -8.37 5.40 -11.73
N LYS A 66 -7.95 4.20 -12.13
CA LYS A 66 -7.87 3.04 -11.24
C LYS A 66 -6.86 3.26 -10.12
N ILE A 67 -7.28 3.01 -8.89
CA ILE A 67 -6.41 2.99 -7.70
C ILE A 67 -6.05 1.56 -7.37
N ARG A 68 -4.75 1.28 -7.19
CA ARG A 68 -4.27 -0.02 -6.69
C ARG A 68 -3.68 0.16 -5.31
N TYR A 69 -4.09 -0.66 -4.35
CA TYR A 69 -3.76 -0.47 -2.95
C TYR A 69 -3.33 -1.77 -2.27
N ILE A 70 -2.17 -1.72 -1.62
CA ILE A 70 -1.65 -2.77 -0.73
C ILE A 70 -1.59 -2.14 0.67
N PRO A 71 -2.52 -2.49 1.58
CA PRO A 71 -2.51 -2.00 2.95
C PRO A 71 -1.42 -2.67 3.80
N SER A 72 -1.07 -2.04 4.92
CA SER A 72 -0.26 -2.68 5.97
C SER A 72 -1.04 -3.69 6.81
N ASP A 73 -2.35 -3.47 6.95
CA ASP A 73 -3.28 -4.27 7.75
C ASP A 73 -4.62 -4.42 7.01
N LEU A 74 -5.76 -4.24 7.68
CA LEU A 74 -7.05 -4.23 7.00
C LEU A 74 -7.15 -3.01 6.04
N PRO A 75 -7.79 -3.15 4.87
CA PRO A 75 -7.96 -2.01 3.98
C PRO A 75 -8.89 -0.95 4.59
N ASP A 76 -8.47 0.33 4.58
CA ASP A 76 -9.27 1.45 5.12
C ASP A 76 -10.74 1.44 4.64
N PRO A 77 -11.07 1.29 3.33
CA PRO A 77 -12.45 1.38 2.87
C PRO A 77 -13.40 0.34 3.46
N VAL A 78 -12.88 -0.76 4.03
CA VAL A 78 -13.70 -1.84 4.56
C VAL A 78 -13.82 -1.82 6.08
N LYS A 79 -13.16 -0.89 6.80
CA LYS A 79 -13.16 -0.84 8.27
C LYS A 79 -14.44 -0.19 8.81
N ILE A 80 -15.08 -0.81 9.81
CA ILE A 80 -16.07 -0.16 10.66
C ILE A 80 -15.38 0.78 11.67
N ASP A 81 -16.13 1.76 12.18
CA ASP A 81 -15.59 2.78 13.08
C ASP A 81 -14.94 2.18 14.34
N GLU A 82 -15.47 1.07 14.87
CA GLU A 82 -14.89 0.42 16.05
C GLU A 82 -13.49 -0.15 15.80
N ILE A 83 -13.18 -0.56 14.56
CA ILE A 83 -11.83 -1.01 14.20
C ILE A 83 -10.88 0.17 14.19
N VAL A 84 -11.30 1.29 13.59
CA VAL A 84 -10.51 2.52 13.56
C VAL A 84 -10.29 3.05 14.99
N ALA A 85 -11.34 3.05 15.82
CA ALA A 85 -11.24 3.46 17.21
C ALA A 85 -10.24 2.60 18.00
N PHE A 86 -10.19 1.29 17.71
CA PHE A 86 -9.26 0.37 18.34
C PHE A 86 -7.81 0.56 17.88
N GLU A 87 -7.57 0.86 16.59
CA GLU A 87 -6.25 1.16 16.02
C GLU A 87 -5.65 2.45 16.62
N TYR A 88 -6.49 3.44 16.89
CA TYR A 88 -6.11 4.76 17.41
C TYR A 88 -6.44 4.94 18.90
N ARG A 89 -6.55 3.85 19.67
CA ARG A 89 -6.96 3.90 21.10
C ARG A 89 -5.95 4.59 22.02
N GLU A 90 -4.68 4.64 21.62
CA GLU A 90 -3.58 5.29 22.35
C GLU A 90 -3.42 6.77 21.97
N ASP A 91 -4.17 7.24 20.95
CA ASP A 91 -4.17 8.63 20.51
C ASP A 91 -5.20 9.48 21.27
N GLU A 92 -5.09 10.81 21.13
CA GLU A 92 -6.09 11.76 21.62
C GLU A 92 -7.44 11.56 20.89
N ALA A 93 -8.56 11.66 21.61
CA ALA A 93 -9.90 11.43 21.05
C ALA A 93 -10.20 12.23 19.76
N GLN A 94 -9.68 13.46 19.66
CA GLN A 94 -9.82 14.27 18.45
C GLN A 94 -9.15 13.62 17.23
N ARG A 95 -8.01 12.95 17.40
CA ARG A 95 -7.32 12.25 16.32
C ARG A 95 -8.06 10.98 15.92
N THR A 96 -8.61 10.25 16.88
CA THR A 96 -9.46 9.08 16.64
C THR A 96 -10.68 9.46 15.78
N ASP A 97 -11.38 10.54 16.13
CA ASP A 97 -12.52 11.04 15.36
C ASP A 97 -12.15 11.45 13.93
N GLN A 98 -10.96 12.01 13.74
CA GLN A 98 -10.46 12.36 12.40
C GLN A 98 -10.10 11.10 11.60
N ALA A 99 -9.48 10.09 12.23
CA ALA A 99 -9.18 8.82 11.58
C ALA A 99 -10.46 8.11 11.11
N ILE A 100 -11.52 8.15 11.92
CA ILE A 100 -12.85 7.65 11.56
C ILE A 100 -13.40 8.39 10.34
N ARG A 101 -13.38 9.73 10.36
CA ARG A 101 -13.83 10.56 9.21
C ARG A 101 -13.08 10.21 7.93
N ARG A 102 -11.75 10.12 8.00
CA ARG A 102 -10.92 9.75 6.84
C ARG A 102 -11.29 8.36 6.30
N THR A 103 -11.51 7.40 7.19
CA THR A 103 -11.89 6.02 6.80
C THR A 103 -13.23 6.02 6.06
N ARG A 104 -14.20 6.81 6.54
CA ARG A 104 -15.48 7.03 5.86
C ARG A 104 -15.30 7.74 4.51
N ASP A 105 -14.46 8.77 4.43
CA ASP A 105 -14.16 9.44 3.16
C ASP A 105 -13.57 8.47 2.12
N ARG A 106 -12.78 7.48 2.56
CA ARG A 106 -12.22 6.43 1.69
C ARG A 106 -13.29 5.47 1.18
N LEU A 107 -14.24 5.11 2.02
CA LEU A 107 -15.40 4.32 1.62
C LEU A 107 -16.31 5.12 0.66
N ASP A 108 -16.59 6.39 0.97
CA ASP A 108 -17.41 7.26 0.13
C ASP A 108 -16.78 7.45 -1.25
N TYR A 109 -15.46 7.59 -1.32
CA TYR A 109 -14.73 7.55 -2.59
C TYR A 109 -14.98 6.24 -3.34
N ALA A 110 -14.80 5.08 -2.69
CA ALA A 110 -15.00 3.77 -3.32
C ALA A 110 -16.45 3.50 -3.78
N ARG A 111 -17.43 4.27 -3.29
CA ARG A 111 -18.84 4.23 -3.71
C ARG A 111 -19.16 5.12 -4.92
N GLN A 112 -18.24 5.98 -5.36
CA GLN A 112 -18.48 6.87 -6.48
C GLN A 112 -18.54 6.09 -7.81
N PRO A 113 -19.48 6.40 -8.72
CA PRO A 113 -19.71 5.63 -9.95
C PRO A 113 -18.48 5.43 -10.86
N GLU A 114 -17.59 6.43 -10.89
CA GLU A 114 -16.39 6.46 -11.72
C GLU A 114 -15.15 5.82 -11.06
N THR A 115 -15.29 5.24 -9.87
CA THR A 115 -14.15 4.64 -9.16
C THR A 115 -13.91 3.18 -9.53
N ASP A 116 -12.63 2.83 -9.62
CA ASP A 116 -12.15 1.48 -9.86
C ASP A 116 -10.99 1.24 -8.89
N VAL A 117 -11.22 0.42 -7.86
CA VAL A 117 -10.28 0.18 -6.76
C VAL A 117 -9.92 -1.30 -6.72
N GLU A 118 -8.62 -1.58 -6.84
CA GLU A 118 -8.07 -2.91 -6.61
C GLU A 118 -7.26 -2.91 -5.33
N ILE A 119 -7.56 -3.87 -4.45
CA ILE A 119 -6.90 -4.04 -3.16
C ILE A 119 -6.26 -5.42 -3.14
N VAL A 120 -5.02 -5.52 -2.65
CA VAL A 120 -4.35 -6.80 -2.47
C VAL A 120 -3.78 -6.88 -1.06
N SER A 121 -4.20 -7.89 -0.30
CA SER A 121 -3.74 -8.14 1.08
C SER A 121 -3.28 -9.58 1.24
N SER A 122 -2.64 -9.92 2.36
CA SER A 122 -2.32 -11.31 2.67
C SER A 122 -3.53 -12.05 3.26
N VAL A 123 -3.69 -13.33 2.91
CA VAL A 123 -4.69 -14.20 3.55
C VAL A 123 -4.38 -14.39 5.04
N GLN A 124 -3.09 -14.37 5.41
CA GLN A 124 -2.63 -14.38 6.80
C GLN A 124 -3.16 -13.17 7.55
N GLY A 125 -3.08 -11.95 6.99
CA GLY A 125 -3.54 -10.74 7.66
C GLY A 125 -5.04 -10.78 7.99
N LEU A 126 -5.89 -11.27 7.08
CA LEU A 126 -7.32 -11.41 7.34
C LEU A 126 -7.63 -12.53 8.35
N ARG A 127 -6.84 -13.61 8.36
CA ARG A 127 -6.94 -14.67 9.37
C ARG A 127 -6.50 -14.21 10.76
N GLU A 128 -5.36 -13.52 10.85
CA GLU A 128 -4.87 -12.93 12.10
C GLU A 128 -5.88 -11.95 12.68
N PHE A 129 -6.50 -11.12 11.82
CA PHE A 129 -7.61 -10.27 12.22
C PHE A 129 -8.78 -11.08 12.79
N ALA A 130 -9.26 -12.09 12.05
CA ALA A 130 -10.39 -12.91 12.48
C ALA A 130 -10.13 -13.55 13.85
N TYR A 131 -8.95 -14.16 14.04
CA TYR A 131 -8.59 -14.84 15.28
C TYR A 131 -8.16 -13.91 16.42
N GLY A 132 -7.95 -12.62 16.14
CA GLY A 132 -7.52 -11.65 17.15
C GLY A 132 -6.07 -11.87 17.55
N HIS A 133 -5.18 -12.06 16.58
CA HIS A 133 -3.74 -12.21 16.81
C HIS A 133 -2.99 -10.92 16.46
N GLY A 134 -1.75 -10.79 16.96
CA GLY A 134 -0.91 -9.63 16.68
C GLY A 134 -1.51 -8.34 17.24
N ILE A 135 -1.66 -7.31 16.40
CA ILE A 135 -2.21 -6.03 16.83
C ILE A 135 -3.68 -6.13 17.32
N TRP A 136 -4.36 -7.26 17.07
CA TRP A 136 -5.77 -7.50 17.36
C TRP A 136 -6.05 -8.26 18.66
N GLU A 137 -5.03 -8.60 19.47
CA GLU A 137 -5.17 -9.45 20.68
C GLU A 137 -6.22 -8.98 21.69
N GLN A 138 -6.42 -7.66 21.79
CA GLN A 138 -7.37 -7.06 22.75
C GLN A 138 -8.71 -6.70 22.11
N LEU A 139 -8.92 -7.02 20.83
CA LEU A 139 -10.14 -6.67 20.12
C LEU A 139 -11.25 -7.69 20.45
N PRO A 140 -12.38 -7.24 21.02
CA PRO A 140 -13.52 -8.11 21.33
C PRO A 140 -13.98 -8.91 20.10
N VAL A 141 -14.34 -10.17 20.34
CA VAL A 141 -14.70 -11.12 19.27
C VAL A 141 -15.98 -10.71 18.53
N ASP A 142 -16.91 -10.06 19.20
CA ASP A 142 -18.13 -9.51 18.60
C ASP A 142 -17.81 -8.39 17.59
N ILE A 143 -16.81 -7.55 17.86
CA ILE A 143 -16.35 -6.52 16.92
C ILE A 143 -15.70 -7.16 15.70
N ARG A 144 -14.84 -8.17 15.89
CA ARG A 144 -14.23 -8.93 14.78
C ARG A 144 -15.28 -9.58 13.90
N ARG A 145 -16.30 -10.20 14.51
CA ARG A 145 -17.44 -10.79 13.79
C ARG A 145 -18.21 -9.75 12.98
N ARG A 146 -18.54 -8.59 13.57
CA ARG A 146 -19.24 -7.50 12.88
C ARG A 146 -18.43 -6.94 11.72
N GLN A 147 -17.12 -6.75 11.90
CA GLN A 147 -16.22 -6.33 10.84
C GLN A 147 -16.16 -7.33 9.67
N LEU A 148 -16.08 -8.64 9.94
CA LEU A 148 -16.11 -9.66 8.89
C LEU A 148 -17.45 -9.70 8.15
N ALA A 149 -18.57 -9.53 8.86
CA ALA A 149 -19.89 -9.46 8.23
C ALA A 149 -19.99 -8.23 7.33
N HIS A 150 -19.51 -7.08 7.82
CA HIS A 150 -19.45 -5.85 7.05
C HIS A 150 -18.57 -5.99 5.80
N ILE A 151 -17.40 -6.63 5.91
CA ILE A 151 -16.54 -6.95 4.76
C ILE A 151 -17.32 -7.77 3.72
N ALA A 152 -18.03 -8.82 4.15
CA ALA A 152 -18.73 -9.71 3.24
C ALA A 152 -19.83 -8.97 2.46
N ASP A 153 -20.61 -8.14 3.14
CA ASP A 153 -21.71 -7.40 2.52
C ASP A 153 -21.18 -6.26 1.64
N LEU A 154 -20.18 -5.52 2.11
CA LEU A 154 -19.64 -4.36 1.38
C LEU A 154 -18.89 -4.77 0.10
N VAL A 155 -18.06 -5.81 0.16
CA VAL A 155 -17.31 -6.26 -1.02
C VAL A 155 -18.25 -6.85 -2.07
N ASP A 156 -19.33 -7.51 -1.65
CA ASP A 156 -20.37 -8.00 -2.56
C ASP A 156 -21.16 -6.83 -3.19
N GLU A 157 -21.52 -5.81 -2.39
CA GLU A 157 -22.20 -4.59 -2.84
C GLU A 157 -21.39 -3.82 -3.88
N LEU A 158 -20.08 -3.66 -3.63
CA LEU A 158 -19.21 -2.83 -4.47
C LEU A 158 -18.54 -3.62 -5.60
N TYR A 159 -18.84 -4.90 -5.79
CA TYR A 159 -18.30 -5.65 -6.91
C TYR A 159 -19.03 -5.27 -8.22
N PRO A 160 -18.33 -4.96 -9.34
CA PRO A 160 -16.89 -5.11 -9.56
C PRO A 160 -16.06 -3.83 -9.43
N SER A 161 -16.61 -2.70 -8.95
CA SER A 161 -15.86 -1.43 -8.83
C SER A 161 -14.80 -1.47 -7.72
N LEU A 162 -15.04 -2.23 -6.65
CA LEU A 162 -14.04 -2.60 -5.64
C LEU A 162 -13.71 -4.10 -5.77
N ARG A 163 -12.43 -4.42 -5.96
CA ARG A 163 -11.93 -5.79 -6.08
C ARG A 163 -10.84 -6.02 -5.05
N TRP A 164 -11.08 -6.91 -4.09
CA TRP A 164 -10.10 -7.26 -3.06
C TRP A 164 -9.57 -8.67 -3.27
N PHE A 165 -8.25 -8.85 -3.36
CA PHE A 165 -7.60 -10.13 -3.56
C PHE A 165 -6.74 -10.49 -2.36
N LEU A 166 -6.66 -11.78 -2.02
CA LEU A 166 -5.78 -12.27 -0.96
C LEU A 166 -4.69 -13.17 -1.53
N TYR A 167 -3.43 -12.80 -1.32
CA TYR A 167 -2.26 -13.63 -1.65
C TYR A 167 -1.77 -14.41 -0.43
N ASP A 168 -0.95 -15.44 -0.65
CA ASP A 168 -0.29 -16.18 0.42
C ASP A 168 1.05 -15.53 0.81
N ALA A 169 1.10 -14.90 2.00
CA ALA A 169 2.30 -14.24 2.51
C ALA A 169 3.44 -15.19 2.89
N SER A 170 3.20 -16.50 2.96
CA SER A 170 4.27 -17.48 3.12
C SER A 170 5.04 -17.74 1.82
N VAL A 171 4.45 -17.38 0.68
CA VAL A 171 5.03 -17.58 -0.66
C VAL A 171 5.60 -16.29 -1.22
N VAL A 172 4.89 -15.17 -1.04
CA VAL A 172 5.27 -13.88 -1.63
C VAL A 172 5.07 -12.75 -0.64
N TYR A 173 6.01 -11.82 -0.57
CA TYR A 173 5.89 -10.61 0.23
C TYR A 173 5.55 -9.39 -0.64
N ALA A 174 4.71 -8.50 -0.12
CA ALA A 174 4.41 -7.21 -0.73
C ALA A 174 4.47 -6.08 0.30
N ALA A 175 5.20 -5.02 -0.03
CA ALA A 175 5.27 -3.82 0.81
C ALA A 175 4.02 -2.95 0.62
N PRO A 176 3.53 -2.26 1.67
CA PRO A 176 2.36 -1.41 1.57
C PRO A 176 2.60 -0.29 0.56
N THR A 177 1.70 -0.16 -0.42
CA THR A 177 1.87 0.67 -1.61
C THR A 177 0.53 1.15 -2.12
N THR A 178 0.43 2.40 -2.58
CA THR A 178 -0.74 2.91 -3.31
C THR A 178 -0.31 3.44 -4.66
N ILE A 179 -0.92 2.95 -5.75
CA ILE A 179 -0.67 3.41 -7.13
C ILE A 179 -1.89 4.19 -7.60
N PHE A 180 -1.65 5.44 -7.98
CA PHE A 180 -2.63 6.45 -8.37
C PHE A 180 -2.69 6.55 -9.90
N GLY A 181 -3.25 5.52 -10.53
CA GLY A 181 -3.26 5.42 -11.99
C GLY A 181 -1.85 5.58 -12.60
N PRO A 182 -1.71 6.33 -13.71
CA PRO A 182 -0.41 6.61 -14.31
C PRO A 182 0.32 7.80 -13.67
N LYS A 183 -0.24 8.44 -12.61
CA LYS A 183 0.27 9.71 -12.09
C LYS A 183 1.40 9.55 -11.08
N ARG A 184 1.26 8.57 -10.17
CA ARG A 184 2.27 8.27 -9.15
C ARG A 184 2.05 6.94 -8.46
N ALA A 185 3.07 6.48 -7.75
CA ALA A 185 2.98 5.42 -6.76
C ALA A 185 3.63 5.88 -5.46
N ALA A 186 2.99 5.61 -4.32
CA ALA A 186 3.49 5.91 -2.99
C ALA A 186 3.78 4.59 -2.25
N LEU A 187 5.04 4.36 -1.95
CA LEU A 187 5.51 3.23 -1.14
C LEU A 187 5.66 3.69 0.31
N TYR A 188 5.03 2.98 1.25
CA TYR A 188 5.01 3.37 2.65
C TYR A 188 6.28 2.87 3.35
N VAL A 189 7.01 3.78 4.02
CA VAL A 189 8.23 3.47 4.78
C VAL A 189 8.14 4.13 6.15
N GLY A 190 7.54 3.42 7.12
CA GLY A 190 7.36 3.93 8.47
C GLY A 190 6.53 5.22 8.51
N ASN A 191 7.16 6.34 8.88
CA ASN A 191 6.55 7.67 8.96
C ASN A 191 6.81 8.55 7.72
N MET A 192 7.12 7.95 6.57
CA MET A 192 7.28 8.65 5.30
C MET A 192 6.84 7.79 4.12
N TYR A 193 6.84 8.41 2.95
CA TYR A 193 6.62 7.77 1.67
C TYR A 193 7.81 7.97 0.76
N PHE A 194 8.11 6.95 -0.05
CA PHE A 194 8.77 7.15 -1.32
C PHE A 194 7.72 7.33 -2.39
N VAL A 195 7.74 8.48 -3.06
CA VAL A 195 6.80 8.85 -4.10
C VAL A 195 7.50 8.77 -5.44
N PHE A 196 7.00 7.88 -6.29
CA PHE A 196 7.48 7.68 -7.65
C PHE A 196 6.52 8.34 -8.63
N THR A 197 7.02 9.28 -9.43
CA THR A 197 6.24 10.02 -10.44
C THR A 197 6.65 9.67 -11.87
N THR A 198 7.78 9.00 -12.07
CA THR A 198 8.24 8.59 -13.41
C THR A 198 7.39 7.44 -13.95
N THR A 199 7.09 7.48 -15.26
CA THR A 199 6.26 6.47 -15.92
C THR A 199 6.86 5.06 -15.82
N GLU A 200 8.19 4.95 -15.87
CA GLU A 200 8.88 3.66 -15.77
C GLU A 200 8.68 3.00 -14.40
N HIS A 201 8.91 3.73 -13.30
CA HIS A 201 8.71 3.23 -11.94
C HIS A 201 7.24 2.84 -11.69
N ILE A 202 6.30 3.67 -12.13
CA ILE A 202 4.86 3.39 -11.98
C ILE A 202 4.48 2.11 -12.74
N ARG A 203 5.03 1.88 -13.94
CA ARG A 203 4.80 0.65 -14.72
C ARG A 203 5.37 -0.58 -14.03
N VAL A 204 6.58 -0.50 -13.47
CA VAL A 204 7.19 -1.60 -12.71
C VAL A 204 6.33 -1.97 -11.50
N LEU A 205 5.92 -0.98 -10.71
CA LEU A 205 5.08 -1.20 -9.52
C LEU A 205 3.68 -1.73 -9.89
N THR A 206 3.11 -1.25 -10.99
CA THR A 206 1.82 -1.74 -11.50
C THR A 206 1.92 -3.20 -11.94
N ARG A 207 2.97 -3.58 -12.68
CA ARG A 207 3.20 -4.99 -13.06
C ARG A 207 3.35 -5.87 -11.82
N ARG A 208 4.12 -5.41 -10.83
CA ARG A 208 4.30 -6.13 -9.57
C ARG A 208 2.98 -6.35 -8.83
N PHE A 209 2.09 -5.35 -8.83
CA PHE A 209 0.74 -5.46 -8.27
C PHE A 209 -0.12 -6.46 -9.05
N ASP A 210 -0.13 -6.37 -10.38
CA ASP A 210 -0.88 -7.29 -11.23
C ASP A 210 -0.40 -8.75 -11.06
N ASP A 211 0.89 -8.97 -10.79
CA ASP A 211 1.43 -10.29 -10.45
C ASP A 211 0.90 -10.82 -9.11
N LEU A 212 0.68 -9.95 -8.12
CA LEU A 212 0.05 -10.37 -6.86
C LEU A 212 -1.42 -10.77 -7.07
N ILE A 213 -2.15 -10.10 -7.97
CA ILE A 213 -3.50 -10.52 -8.36
C ILE A 213 -3.46 -11.94 -8.97
N ARG A 214 -2.50 -12.22 -9.86
CA ARG A 214 -2.35 -13.56 -10.45
C ARG A 214 -2.01 -14.62 -9.43
N LEU A 215 -1.25 -14.27 -8.38
CA LEU A 215 -0.87 -15.16 -7.29
C LEU A 215 -1.92 -15.24 -6.17
N ALA A 216 -3.03 -14.50 -6.28
CA ALA A 216 -4.05 -14.49 -5.26
C ALA A 216 -4.69 -15.88 -5.11
N VAL A 217 -4.73 -16.36 -3.88
CA VAL A 217 -5.35 -17.63 -3.48
C VAL A 217 -6.83 -17.47 -3.12
N VAL A 218 -7.28 -16.23 -2.91
CA VAL A 218 -8.70 -15.86 -2.84
C VAL A 218 -8.94 -14.72 -3.81
N GLN A 219 -9.81 -14.96 -4.79
CA GLN A 219 -10.18 -13.99 -5.82
C GLN A 219 -11.27 -13.04 -5.31
N ALA A 220 -11.44 -11.89 -5.98
CA ALA A 220 -12.34 -10.83 -5.53
C ALA A 220 -13.78 -11.26 -5.26
N HIS A 221 -14.35 -12.11 -6.12
CA HIS A 221 -15.71 -12.62 -5.95
C HIS A 221 -15.85 -13.67 -4.83
N GLU A 222 -14.73 -14.21 -4.33
CA GLU A 222 -14.71 -15.23 -3.27
C GLU A 222 -14.62 -14.60 -1.87
N ILE A 223 -14.20 -13.33 -1.75
CA ILE A 223 -14.02 -12.62 -0.49
C ILE A 223 -15.28 -12.69 0.41
N PRO A 224 -16.52 -12.46 -0.09
CA PRO A 224 -17.70 -12.55 0.76
C PRO A 224 -17.89 -13.93 1.38
N SER A 225 -17.65 -15.00 0.61
CA SER A 225 -17.74 -16.36 1.12
C SER A 225 -16.62 -16.68 2.13
N PHE A 226 -15.39 -16.26 1.83
CA PHE A 226 -14.24 -16.45 2.72
C PHE A 226 -14.44 -15.76 4.08
N ALA A 227 -14.97 -14.53 4.08
CA ALA A 227 -15.28 -13.80 5.30
C ALA A 227 -16.38 -14.50 6.13
N ARG A 228 -17.43 -15.03 5.47
CA ARG A 228 -18.49 -15.80 6.15
C ARG A 228 -17.98 -17.11 6.75
N ASP A 229 -17.04 -17.79 6.09
CA ASP A 229 -16.40 -19.00 6.62
C ASP A 229 -15.54 -18.70 7.87
N LEU A 230 -14.85 -17.56 7.89
CA LEU A 230 -14.14 -17.09 9.09
C LEU A 230 -15.11 -16.83 10.25
N ILE A 231 -16.26 -16.19 9.99
CA ILE A 231 -17.32 -15.99 11.01
C ILE A 231 -17.79 -17.33 11.56
N ALA A 232 -18.09 -18.30 10.69
CA ALA A 232 -18.56 -19.63 11.10
C ALA A 232 -17.51 -20.37 11.95
N THR A 233 -16.23 -20.15 11.66
CA THR A 233 -15.12 -20.72 12.44
C THR A 233 -15.02 -20.08 13.82
N LEU A 234 -15.15 -18.75 13.92
CA LEU A 234 -15.18 -18.05 15.20
C LEU A 234 -16.33 -18.54 16.10
N ASP A 235 -17.52 -18.70 15.53
CA ASP A 235 -18.70 -19.18 16.25
C ASP A 235 -18.54 -20.59 16.83
N ARG A 236 -17.74 -21.44 16.18
CA ARG A 236 -17.40 -22.77 16.71
C ARG A 236 -16.37 -22.71 17.83
N SER A 237 -15.47 -21.74 17.82
CA SER A 237 -14.42 -21.59 18.85
C SER A 237 -14.92 -21.01 20.17
N ILE A 238 -16.07 -20.31 20.15
CA ILE A 238 -16.68 -19.68 21.33
C ILE A 238 -17.65 -20.64 22.05
N ARG A 239 -18.12 -21.69 21.37
CA ARG A 239 -18.98 -22.75 21.94
C ARG A 239 -18.16 -23.79 22.66
#